data_AF-Q18H97-F1
#
_entry.id   AF-Q18H97-F1
#
_cell.length_a   1.000
_cell.length_b   1.000
_cell.length_c   1.000
_cell.angle_alpha   90.00
_cell.angle_beta   90.00
_cell.angle_gamma   90.00
#
_symmetry.space_group_name_H-M   'P 1'
#
loop_
_entity.id
_entity.type
_entity.pdbx_description
1 polymer ?
#
loop_
_entity_poly.entity_id
_entity_poly.type
_entity_poly.pdbx_seq_one_letter_code
_entity_poly.pdbx_strand_id
1 'polypeptide(L)'
;MSSVSSKAGISAERSILYMSIRALNQQNPDNLRFRVDQVVSSEVSKANGMKILYCTDIERTQTRVAVTSPSPEDNSFEWQQGQWYEFNQITRSHEIQTAGTPAFAITSGNKNCERIEPPAIDSPSRSEESIASNMPIPKLSERSDRIGLAVTVIPASGEQAISPDNPAGYEITAVCIDSFDTPTDPPVYHRAAADSHDERILLEHVVEDLRQTDARTILTWSNTSDSIELLASRHQQLADGNILYRENDDVFDGFYYADLSRLGVRHNYTDSIKMAQSLDGDITAEYPRFDPDAIENDPNEWRAEWDLAETPLTDRTDTRLTKQDYRTLLESHFAGNSTTPDALATCLQSFVSAQLEPLHSISTHNVAAHLGCPRLITA
;
A
#
# COMPACT_ATOMS: atom_id res chain seq x y z
N MET A 1 -41.67 -58.15 24.61
CA MET A 1 -40.42 -58.40 23.86
C MET A 1 -40.09 -57.12 23.11
N SER A 2 -38.98 -56.51 23.56
CA SER A 2 -38.12 -55.47 23.00
C SER A 2 -38.68 -54.49 21.97
N SER A 3 -38.95 -53.27 22.43
CA SER A 3 -38.74 -52.06 21.64
C SER A 3 -37.24 -51.76 21.57
N VAL A 4 -36.70 -51.61 20.35
CA VAL A 4 -35.34 -51.12 20.14
C VAL A 4 -35.46 -49.65 19.79
N SER A 5 -35.21 -48.81 20.79
CA SER A 5 -35.00 -47.38 20.64
C SER A 5 -33.50 -47.17 20.45
N SER A 6 -33.06 -46.90 19.22
CA SER A 6 -31.67 -46.52 18.96
C SER A 6 -31.47 -45.04 19.31
N LYS A 7 -31.11 -44.77 20.57
CA LYS A 7 -30.44 -43.51 20.91
C LYS A 7 -29.00 -43.60 20.41
N ALA A 8 -28.76 -43.11 19.20
CA ALA A 8 -27.42 -42.70 18.79
C ALA A 8 -27.07 -41.45 19.61
N GLY A 9 -26.10 -41.60 20.51
CA GLY A 9 -25.49 -40.47 21.21
C GLY A 9 -24.76 -39.60 20.20
N ILE A 10 -25.28 -38.40 19.96
CA ILE A 10 -24.57 -37.36 19.25
C ILE A 10 -23.54 -36.82 20.24
N SER A 11 -22.28 -37.24 20.05
CA SER A 11 -21.12 -36.59 20.66
C SER A 11 -21.09 -35.16 20.13
N ALA A 12 -21.38 -34.20 21.00
CA ALA A 12 -21.22 -32.79 20.70
C ALA A 12 -19.72 -32.45 20.72
N GLU A 13 -19.01 -32.79 19.64
CA GLU A 13 -17.76 -32.12 19.32
C GLU A 13 -18.12 -30.66 18.99
N ARG A 14 -17.92 -29.78 19.98
CA ARG A 14 -17.85 -28.35 19.73
C ARG A 14 -16.66 -28.13 18.80
N SER A 15 -16.91 -28.01 17.50
CA SER A 15 -16.00 -27.36 16.57
C SER A 15 -15.83 -25.93 17.07
N ILE A 16 -14.78 -25.68 17.86
CA ILE A 16 -14.32 -24.33 18.14
C ILE A 16 -13.82 -23.83 16.79
N LEU A 17 -14.63 -23.02 16.10
CA LEU A 17 -14.18 -22.29 14.93
C LEU A 17 -13.03 -21.38 15.37
N TYR A 18 -11.83 -21.70 14.92
CA TYR A 18 -10.66 -20.89 15.20
C TYR A 18 -10.70 -19.65 14.32
N MET A 19 -10.64 -18.46 14.93
CA MET A 19 -10.72 -17.19 14.21
C MET A 19 -9.36 -16.82 13.62
N SER A 20 -9.33 -16.57 12.31
CA SER A 20 -8.22 -15.90 11.61
C SER A 20 -8.34 -14.39 11.73
N ILE A 21 -7.27 -13.65 11.42
CA ILE A 21 -7.30 -12.17 11.43
C ILE A 21 -8.37 -11.66 10.46
N ARG A 22 -8.55 -12.33 9.32
CA ARG A 22 -9.52 -11.93 8.29
C ARG A 22 -10.97 -12.11 8.71
N ALA A 23 -11.25 -13.03 9.65
CA ALA A 23 -12.58 -13.25 10.19
C ALA A 23 -13.01 -12.22 11.26
N LEU A 24 -12.12 -11.30 11.64
CA LEU A 24 -12.38 -10.31 12.70
C LEU A 24 -13.18 -9.11 12.20
N ASN A 25 -14.50 -9.28 12.07
CA ASN A 25 -15.45 -8.20 11.86
C ASN A 25 -15.71 -7.47 13.19
N GLN A 26 -15.09 -6.30 13.39
CA GLN A 26 -15.35 -5.29 14.45
C GLN A 26 -15.38 -5.74 15.93
N GLN A 27 -15.24 -7.02 16.26
CA GLN A 27 -15.19 -7.54 17.63
C GLN A 27 -13.75 -7.72 18.08
N ASN A 28 -13.47 -7.37 19.34
CA ASN A 28 -12.20 -7.68 19.98
C ASN A 28 -12.10 -9.20 20.16
N PRO A 29 -11.12 -9.88 19.53
CA PRO A 29 -10.99 -11.31 19.69
C PRO A 29 -10.48 -11.64 21.07
N ASP A 30 -11.20 -12.45 21.83
CA ASP A 30 -10.68 -12.89 23.11
C ASP A 30 -9.49 -13.85 22.92
N ASN A 31 -9.45 -14.66 21.86
CA ASN A 31 -8.34 -15.60 21.60
C ASN A 31 -7.94 -15.63 20.10
N LEU A 32 -6.64 -15.64 19.80
CA LEU A 32 -6.09 -15.82 18.43
C LEU A 32 -4.90 -16.79 18.41
N ARG A 33 -4.64 -17.40 17.26
CA ARG A 33 -3.52 -18.33 17.10
C ARG A 33 -2.55 -17.83 16.05
N PHE A 34 -1.28 -17.72 16.44
CA PHE A 34 -0.25 -17.24 15.54
C PHE A 34 1.01 -18.10 15.62
N ARG A 35 1.67 -18.25 14.47
CA ARG A 35 3.06 -18.63 14.39
C ARG A 35 3.93 -17.41 14.65
N VAL A 36 4.89 -17.50 15.56
CA VAL A 36 5.86 -16.43 15.78
C VAL A 36 6.96 -16.54 14.73
N ASP A 37 7.07 -15.54 13.86
CA ASP A 37 8.07 -15.49 12.78
C ASP A 37 9.34 -14.77 13.19
N GLN A 38 9.23 -13.78 14.09
CA GLN A 38 10.37 -13.03 14.60
C GLN A 38 10.02 -12.38 15.93
N VAL A 39 11.02 -12.24 16.80
CA VAL A 39 10.91 -11.53 18.09
C VAL A 39 11.86 -10.35 18.04
N VAL A 40 11.34 -9.12 18.16
CA VAL A 40 12.15 -7.92 18.15
C VAL A 40 12.09 -7.24 19.52
N SER A 41 13.25 -7.09 20.13
CA SER A 41 13.45 -6.29 21.34
C SER A 41 14.11 -4.98 20.93
N SER A 42 13.34 -3.96 20.56
CA SER A 42 13.90 -2.64 20.21
C SER A 42 14.45 -1.93 21.46
N GLU A 43 15.47 -1.09 21.31
CA GLU A 43 16.05 -0.29 22.40
C GLU A 43 15.05 0.71 22.99
N VAL A 44 14.12 1.22 22.18
CA VAL A 44 12.98 2.04 22.63
C VAL A 44 12.01 1.19 23.46
N SER A 45 11.84 -0.08 23.07
CA SER A 45 10.99 -1.04 23.78
C SER A 45 11.62 -1.51 25.11
N LYS A 46 12.96 -1.45 25.25
CA LYS A 46 13.64 -1.69 26.54
C LYS A 46 13.36 -0.60 27.57
N ALA A 47 13.16 0.65 27.16
CA ALA A 47 12.83 1.77 28.06
C ALA A 47 11.39 1.69 28.60
N ASN A 48 10.46 1.15 27.81
CA ASN A 48 9.04 0.98 28.19
C ASN A 48 8.66 -0.44 28.59
N GLY A 49 9.63 -1.37 28.63
CA GLY A 49 9.38 -2.78 28.92
C GLY A 49 8.49 -3.51 27.91
N MET A 50 8.36 -3.03 26.67
CA MET A 50 7.50 -3.64 25.66
C MET A 50 8.28 -4.66 24.81
N LYS A 51 7.65 -5.76 24.37
CA LYS A 51 8.22 -6.67 23.35
C LYS A 51 7.30 -6.75 22.14
N ILE A 52 7.87 -6.83 20.93
CA ILE A 52 7.08 -6.95 19.69
C ILE A 52 7.34 -8.32 19.05
N LEU A 53 6.26 -9.05 18.78
CA LEU A 53 6.26 -10.32 18.07
C LEU A 53 5.74 -10.10 16.65
N TYR A 54 6.49 -10.56 15.66
CA TYR A 54 6.01 -10.69 14.29
C TYR A 54 5.40 -12.07 14.14
N CYS A 55 4.15 -12.09 13.69
CA CYS A 55 3.28 -13.24 13.78
C CYS A 55 2.59 -13.50 12.44
N THR A 56 2.33 -14.77 12.13
CA THR A 56 1.54 -15.20 10.98
C THR A 56 0.39 -16.07 11.45
N ASP A 57 -0.84 -15.79 11.00
CA ASP A 57 -2.01 -16.61 11.31
C ASP A 57 -2.14 -17.85 10.41
N ILE A 58 -3.17 -18.67 10.67
CA ILE A 58 -3.42 -19.92 9.92
C ILE A 58 -3.71 -19.67 8.42
N GLU A 59 -4.15 -18.47 8.07
CA GLU A 59 -4.42 -18.04 6.69
C GLU A 59 -3.21 -17.34 6.04
N ARG A 60 -2.06 -17.36 6.69
CA ARG A 60 -0.81 -16.70 6.27
C ARG A 60 -0.86 -15.17 6.29
N THR A 61 -1.77 -14.59 7.06
CA THR A 61 -1.84 -13.15 7.31
C THR A 61 -0.78 -12.76 8.33
N GLN A 62 0.11 -11.84 7.95
CA GLN A 62 1.17 -11.34 8.84
C GLN A 62 0.64 -10.20 9.73
N THR A 63 1.05 -10.18 10.99
CA THR A 63 0.68 -9.18 11.97
C THR A 63 1.79 -8.96 13.00
N ARG A 64 1.60 -7.95 13.86
CA ARG A 64 2.50 -7.61 14.95
C ARG A 64 1.72 -7.60 16.26
N VAL A 65 2.21 -8.32 17.26
CA VAL A 65 1.62 -8.40 18.60
C VAL A 65 2.55 -7.73 19.61
N ALA A 66 2.03 -6.77 20.35
CA ALA A 66 2.69 -6.13 21.48
C ALA A 66 2.52 -6.94 22.75
N VAL A 67 3.59 -7.09 23.53
CA VAL A 67 3.54 -7.51 24.94
C VAL A 67 3.80 -6.27 25.77
N THR A 68 2.76 -5.70 26.39
CA THR A 68 2.77 -4.34 26.94
C THR A 68 3.06 -4.24 28.43
N SER A 69 3.03 -5.35 29.18
CA SER A 69 3.34 -5.36 30.63
C SER A 69 4.00 -6.67 31.07
N PRO A 70 5.19 -7.01 30.53
CA PRO A 70 5.85 -8.25 30.88
C PRO A 70 6.20 -8.24 32.38
N SER A 71 5.63 -9.20 33.10
CA SER A 71 6.05 -9.54 34.44
C SER A 71 7.51 -10.01 34.44
N PRO A 72 8.21 -10.04 35.60
CA PRO A 72 9.56 -10.62 35.67
C PRO A 72 9.65 -12.05 35.13
N GLU A 73 8.55 -12.80 35.16
CA GLU A 73 8.41 -14.16 34.62
C GLU A 73 8.25 -14.19 33.08
N ASP A 74 7.80 -13.10 32.46
CA ASP A 74 7.73 -12.95 30.99
C ASP A 74 9.11 -12.73 30.34
N ASN A 75 10.14 -12.46 31.16
CA ASN A 75 11.51 -12.43 30.70
C ASN A 75 12.12 -13.83 30.56
N SER A 76 11.57 -14.83 31.27
CA SER A 76 11.92 -16.25 31.09
C SER A 76 11.08 -16.97 30.04
N PHE A 77 10.02 -16.35 29.52
CA PHE A 77 9.23 -16.92 28.44
C PHE A 77 9.97 -16.75 27.10
N GLU A 78 10.62 -17.83 26.66
CA GLU A 78 11.37 -17.86 25.39
C GLU A 78 10.44 -18.14 24.20
N TRP A 79 10.11 -17.09 23.47
CA TRP A 79 9.43 -17.18 22.18
C TRP A 79 10.33 -17.88 21.16
N GLN A 80 9.87 -19.03 20.67
CA GLN A 80 10.57 -19.78 19.63
C GLN A 80 10.08 -19.40 18.24
N GLN A 81 11.00 -18.95 17.38
CA GLN A 81 10.74 -18.69 15.98
C GLN A 81 10.24 -19.96 15.28
N GLY A 82 9.20 -19.80 14.46
CA GLY A 82 8.54 -20.88 13.71
C GLY A 82 7.52 -21.70 14.51
N GLN A 83 7.34 -21.43 15.82
CA GLN A 83 6.39 -22.15 16.66
C GLN A 83 5.03 -21.44 16.74
N TRP A 84 3.97 -22.23 16.97
CA TRP A 84 2.61 -21.73 17.13
C TRP A 84 2.25 -21.49 18.59
N TYR A 85 1.51 -20.42 18.81
CA TYR A 85 1.01 -20.02 20.12
C TYR A 85 -0.46 -19.61 20.01
N GLU A 86 -1.23 -19.97 21.03
CA GLU A 86 -2.56 -19.43 21.28
C GLU A 86 -2.44 -18.24 22.24
N PHE A 87 -2.87 -17.08 21.77
CA PHE A 87 -2.89 -15.81 22.48
C PHE A 87 -4.28 -15.58 23.04
N ASN A 88 -4.41 -15.70 24.35
CA ASN A 88 -5.62 -15.43 25.10
C ASN A 88 -5.67 -13.95 25.52
N GLN A 89 -6.87 -13.40 25.71
CA GLN A 89 -7.12 -12.00 26.06
C GLN A 89 -6.37 -11.00 25.15
N ILE A 90 -6.31 -11.31 23.85
CA ILE A 90 -5.58 -10.52 22.87
C ILE A 90 -6.43 -9.35 22.36
N THR A 91 -6.11 -8.14 22.80
CA THR A 91 -6.87 -6.96 22.39
C THR A 91 -6.37 -6.42 21.05
N ARG A 92 -7.28 -5.98 20.18
CA ARG A 92 -6.90 -5.21 19.00
C ARG A 92 -6.43 -3.83 19.44
N SER A 93 -5.29 -3.38 18.94
CA SER A 93 -4.84 -2.01 19.17
C SER A 93 -5.73 -1.07 18.36
N HIS A 94 -6.43 -0.15 19.03
CA HIS A 94 -7.30 0.84 18.40
C HIS A 94 -6.55 2.14 18.01
N GLU A 95 -5.23 2.17 18.16
CA GLU A 95 -4.39 3.28 17.68
C GLU A 95 -4.15 3.16 16.18
N ILE A 96 -3.98 4.31 15.51
CA ILE A 96 -3.71 4.44 14.07
C ILE A 96 -2.55 3.50 13.70
N GLN A 97 -2.80 2.57 12.77
CA GLN A 97 -1.83 1.55 12.38
C GLN A 97 -0.79 2.14 11.42
N THR A 98 0.24 2.78 11.96
CA THR A 98 1.41 3.21 11.18
C THR A 98 2.36 2.04 10.90
N ALA A 99 3.24 2.18 9.90
CA ALA A 99 4.30 1.23 9.61
C ALA A 99 5.28 1.09 10.79
N GLY A 100 4.98 0.22 11.75
CA GLY A 100 5.70 0.20 13.02
C GLY A 100 4.86 -0.37 14.16
N THR A 101 3.59 0.02 14.21
CA THR A 101 2.71 -0.22 15.36
C THR A 101 2.14 -1.64 15.38
N PRO A 102 2.12 -2.29 16.56
CA PRO A 102 1.46 -3.59 16.73
C PRO A 102 -0.06 -3.51 16.59
N ALA A 103 -0.63 -4.33 15.70
CA ALA A 103 -2.08 -4.39 15.46
C ALA A 103 -2.85 -5.07 16.61
N PHE A 104 -2.15 -5.85 17.43
CA PHE A 104 -2.71 -6.50 18.61
C PHE A 104 -1.79 -6.29 19.82
N ALA A 105 -2.35 -6.40 21.02
CA ALA A 105 -1.64 -6.33 22.27
C ALA A 105 -2.11 -7.41 23.25
N ILE A 106 -1.16 -7.93 24.01
CA ILE A 106 -1.38 -8.77 25.20
C ILE A 106 -0.66 -8.15 26.39
N THR A 107 -1.22 -8.36 27.58
CA THR A 107 -0.64 -7.83 28.81
C THR A 107 0.57 -8.64 29.29
N SER A 108 0.57 -9.97 29.16
CA SER A 108 1.64 -10.87 29.61
C SER A 108 1.76 -12.11 28.71
N GLY A 109 2.98 -12.49 28.31
CA GLY A 109 3.22 -13.64 27.42
C GLY A 109 3.05 -15.00 28.11
N ASN A 110 3.60 -15.18 29.30
CA ASN A 110 3.54 -16.42 30.09
C ASN A 110 2.12 -16.73 30.58
N LYS A 111 1.33 -15.70 30.90
CA LYS A 111 -0.04 -15.90 31.42
C LYS A 111 -1.08 -16.04 30.31
N ASN A 112 -0.86 -15.34 29.21
CA ASN A 112 -1.87 -15.24 28.16
C ASN A 112 -1.45 -15.94 26.87
N CYS A 113 -0.32 -16.66 26.85
CA CYS A 113 0.08 -17.41 25.68
C CYS A 113 0.48 -18.83 26.02
N GLU A 114 -0.06 -19.78 25.27
CA GLU A 114 0.27 -21.19 25.37
C GLU A 114 0.84 -21.67 24.05
N ARG A 115 1.94 -22.44 24.09
CA ARG A 115 2.48 -23.07 22.89
C ARG A 115 1.53 -24.19 22.46
N ILE A 116 1.15 -24.18 21.20
CA ILE A 116 0.28 -25.19 20.61
C ILE A 116 0.99 -25.91 19.47
N GLU A 117 0.52 -27.10 19.13
CA GLU A 117 0.88 -27.73 17.86
C GLU A 117 0.33 -26.89 16.69
N PRO A 118 0.96 -26.93 15.51
CA PRO A 118 0.41 -26.32 14.31
C PRO A 118 -1.04 -26.77 14.13
N PRO A 119 -2.01 -25.83 14.04
CA PRO A 119 -3.40 -26.21 13.93
C PRO A 119 -3.63 -27.07 12.69
N ALA A 120 -4.39 -28.16 12.85
CA ALA A 120 -4.79 -29.00 11.74
C ALA A 120 -5.62 -28.16 10.75
N ILE A 121 -5.13 -28.03 9.53
CA ILE A 121 -5.86 -27.38 8.44
C ILE A 121 -6.90 -28.38 7.95
N ASP A 122 -8.10 -28.33 8.53
CA ASP A 122 -9.24 -29.05 7.98
C ASP A 122 -9.57 -28.43 6.62
N SER A 123 -9.29 -29.19 5.55
CA SER A 123 -9.77 -28.86 4.21
C SER A 123 -11.30 -28.74 4.27
N PRO A 124 -11.92 -27.59 3.96
CA PRO A 124 -13.35 -27.45 4.12
C PRO A 124 -14.09 -28.39 3.16
N SER A 125 -14.96 -29.20 3.75
CA SER A 125 -15.88 -30.10 3.06
C SER A 125 -16.74 -29.33 2.05
N ARG A 126 -16.86 -29.88 0.84
CA ARG A 126 -17.76 -29.40 -0.23
C ARG A 126 -19.20 -29.30 0.28
N SER A 127 -19.70 -28.09 0.45
CA SER A 127 -21.13 -27.78 0.36
C SER A 127 -21.29 -26.48 -0.42
N GLU A 128 -22.12 -26.55 -1.45
CA GLU A 128 -22.46 -25.50 -2.40
C GLU A 128 -23.02 -24.26 -1.68
N GLU A 129 -22.80 -23.07 -2.27
CA GLU A 129 -23.20 -21.73 -1.77
C GLU A 129 -22.33 -21.08 -0.68
N SER A 130 -21.06 -20.81 -0.98
CA SER A 130 -20.37 -19.63 -0.41
C SER A 130 -19.34 -19.06 -1.41
N ILE A 131 -19.62 -17.88 -1.94
CA ILE A 131 -18.84 -17.24 -3.03
C ILE A 131 -17.59 -16.51 -2.47
N ALA A 132 -17.34 -16.54 -1.16
CA ALA A 132 -16.25 -15.77 -0.54
C ALA A 132 -14.95 -16.55 -0.24
N SER A 133 -14.96 -17.89 -0.28
CA SER A 133 -13.81 -18.70 0.20
C SER A 133 -12.99 -19.38 -0.92
N ASN A 134 -13.30 -19.15 -2.19
CA ASN A 134 -12.60 -19.74 -3.33
C ASN A 134 -12.28 -18.70 -4.41
N MET A 135 -11.89 -17.49 -4.01
CA MET A 135 -11.16 -16.61 -4.92
C MET A 135 -9.71 -17.10 -4.92
N PRO A 136 -9.24 -17.86 -5.94
CA PRO A 136 -7.81 -18.07 -6.09
C PRO A 136 -7.18 -16.68 -6.08
N ILE A 137 -6.13 -16.47 -5.27
CA ILE A 137 -5.36 -15.22 -5.32
C ILE A 137 -4.92 -15.06 -6.78
N PRO A 138 -5.52 -14.13 -7.55
CA PRO A 138 -5.32 -14.17 -8.98
C PRO A 138 -3.93 -13.64 -9.26
N LYS A 139 -3.13 -14.46 -9.95
CA LYS A 139 -1.75 -14.13 -10.30
C LYS A 139 -1.75 -12.89 -11.17
N LEU A 140 -0.83 -11.97 -10.92
CA LEU A 140 -0.80 -10.70 -11.65
C LEU A 140 -0.67 -10.88 -13.17
N SER A 141 0.09 -11.89 -13.60
CA SER A 141 0.31 -12.22 -15.01
C SER A 141 -0.90 -12.89 -15.69
N GLU A 142 -1.87 -13.39 -14.91
CA GLU A 142 -3.08 -14.06 -15.42
C GLU A 142 -4.28 -13.10 -15.50
N ARG A 143 -4.10 -11.83 -15.08
CA ARG A 143 -5.12 -10.79 -15.15
C ARG A 143 -4.92 -9.94 -16.39
N SER A 144 -5.93 -9.90 -17.26
CA SER A 144 -5.95 -9.04 -18.44
C SER A 144 -6.61 -7.68 -18.19
N ASP A 145 -7.18 -7.47 -17.01
CA ASP A 145 -7.99 -6.32 -16.60
C ASP A 145 -7.25 -5.46 -15.56
N ARG A 146 -6.18 -4.80 -16.00
CA ARG A 146 -5.24 -4.07 -15.14
C ARG A 146 -5.05 -2.65 -15.66
N ILE A 147 -4.94 -1.69 -14.75
CA ILE A 147 -4.53 -0.32 -15.03
C ILE A 147 -3.30 0.04 -14.20
N GLY A 148 -2.43 0.88 -14.74
CA GLY A 148 -1.34 1.52 -14.02
C GLY A 148 -1.81 2.83 -13.40
N LEU A 149 -1.32 3.11 -12.20
CA LEU A 149 -1.59 4.34 -11.49
C LEU A 149 -0.29 4.94 -10.96
N ALA A 150 -0.01 6.18 -11.35
CA ALA A 150 1.07 6.98 -10.82
C ALA A 150 0.50 8.21 -10.11
N VAL A 151 0.88 8.42 -8.86
CA VAL A 151 0.40 9.53 -8.03
C VAL A 151 1.59 10.38 -7.62
N THR A 152 1.53 11.66 -7.94
CA THR A 152 2.56 12.63 -7.54
C THR A 152 2.04 13.49 -6.40
N VAL A 153 2.79 13.49 -5.30
CA VAL A 153 2.48 14.20 -4.06
C VAL A 153 3.63 15.06 -3.61
N ILE A 154 3.32 16.27 -3.13
CA ILE A 154 4.29 17.18 -2.50
C ILE A 154 3.88 17.47 -1.06
N PRO A 155 4.82 17.76 -0.15
CA PRO A 155 4.47 18.24 1.19
C PRO A 155 3.79 19.60 1.13
N ALA A 156 2.70 19.77 1.88
CA ALA A 156 1.94 21.01 1.95
C ALA A 156 2.72 22.13 2.67
N SER A 157 3.59 21.77 3.62
CA SER A 157 4.46 22.73 4.32
C SER A 157 5.78 22.09 4.73
N GLY A 158 6.89 22.74 4.37
CA GLY A 158 8.25 22.27 4.67
C GLY A 158 8.56 20.88 4.09
N GLU A 159 9.46 20.16 4.76
CA GLU A 159 9.85 18.79 4.43
C GLU A 159 9.27 17.78 5.43
N GLN A 160 7.94 17.76 5.55
CA GLN A 160 7.29 16.71 6.34
C GLN A 160 7.24 15.40 5.55
N ALA A 161 7.41 14.28 6.26
CA ALA A 161 7.20 12.97 5.69
C ALA A 161 5.73 12.83 5.23
N ILE A 162 5.55 12.39 3.99
CA ILE A 162 4.21 12.21 3.40
C ILE A 162 3.61 10.91 3.93
N SER A 163 2.47 11.00 4.59
CA SER A 163 1.76 9.86 5.16
C SER A 163 0.24 10.01 4.95
N PRO A 164 -0.47 8.95 4.52
CA PRO A 164 -1.93 8.92 4.43
C PRO A 164 -2.64 9.25 5.76
N ASP A 165 -1.99 9.00 6.90
CA ASP A 165 -2.55 9.30 8.23
C ASP A 165 -2.60 10.80 8.54
N ASN A 166 -1.90 11.62 7.75
CA ASN A 166 -1.91 13.07 7.84
C ASN A 166 -2.22 13.68 6.47
N PRO A 167 -3.47 13.56 5.97
CA PRO A 167 -3.83 14.02 4.64
C PRO A 167 -3.64 15.53 4.48
N ALA A 168 -3.70 16.31 5.57
CA ALA A 168 -3.40 17.75 5.57
C ALA A 168 -1.91 18.09 5.34
N GLY A 169 -1.00 17.14 5.55
CA GLY A 169 0.45 17.33 5.44
C GLY A 169 0.98 17.30 4.01
N TYR A 170 0.17 16.90 3.03
CA TYR A 170 0.56 16.80 1.63
C TYR A 170 -0.55 17.24 0.68
N GLU A 171 -0.16 17.41 -0.58
CA GLU A 171 -1.04 17.77 -1.70
C GLU A 171 -0.78 16.81 -2.85
N ILE A 172 -1.85 16.37 -3.51
CA ILE A 172 -1.78 15.60 -4.75
C ILE A 172 -1.72 16.62 -5.90
N THR A 173 -0.62 16.58 -6.64
CA THR A 173 -0.36 17.55 -7.71
C THR A 173 -0.72 17.00 -9.07
N ALA A 174 -0.55 15.69 -9.25
CA ALA A 174 -0.87 15.01 -10.48
C ALA A 174 -1.18 13.53 -10.26
N VAL A 175 -2.04 12.99 -11.11
CA VAL A 175 -2.38 11.56 -11.17
C VAL A 175 -2.40 11.14 -12.62
N CYS A 176 -1.76 10.03 -12.94
CA CYS A 176 -1.81 9.43 -14.25
C CYS A 176 -2.38 8.01 -14.15
N ILE A 177 -3.33 7.71 -15.03
CA ILE A 177 -4.01 6.42 -15.14
C ILE A 177 -3.76 5.90 -16.54
N ASP A 178 -3.31 4.65 -16.65
CA ASP A 178 -3.06 4.01 -17.95
C ASP A 178 -3.73 2.64 -17.98
N SER A 179 -4.56 2.38 -18.99
CA SER A 179 -5.16 1.05 -19.20
C SER A 179 -4.21 0.05 -19.84
N PHE A 180 -3.04 0.50 -20.29
CA PHE A 180 -2.04 -0.28 -21.04
C PHE A 180 -2.52 -0.84 -22.38
N ASP A 181 -3.79 -0.64 -22.73
CA ASP A 181 -4.43 -1.12 -23.95
C ASP A 181 -4.36 -0.10 -25.11
N THR A 182 -3.93 1.13 -24.82
CA THR A 182 -3.88 2.22 -25.78
C THR A 182 -2.44 2.57 -26.17
N PRO A 183 -2.14 2.75 -27.48
CA PRO A 183 -0.81 3.17 -27.94
C PRO A 183 -0.57 4.69 -27.77
N THR A 184 -1.52 5.42 -27.21
CA THR A 184 -1.43 6.86 -26.96
C THR A 184 -0.86 7.12 -25.57
N ASP A 185 -0.18 8.25 -25.40
CA ASP A 185 0.29 8.68 -24.09
C ASP A 185 -0.87 8.71 -23.08
N PRO A 186 -0.65 8.20 -21.86
CA PRO A 186 -1.71 8.13 -20.87
C PRO A 186 -2.10 9.54 -20.41
N PRO A 187 -3.39 9.77 -20.11
CA PRO A 187 -3.84 11.05 -19.58
C PRO A 187 -3.20 11.32 -18.21
N VAL A 188 -2.67 12.52 -18.04
CA VAL A 188 -2.20 13.02 -16.75
C VAL A 188 -3.12 14.14 -16.29
N TYR A 189 -3.75 13.92 -15.15
CA TYR A 189 -4.54 14.94 -14.46
C TYR A 189 -3.59 15.81 -13.63
N HIS A 190 -3.64 17.12 -13.85
CA HIS A 190 -3.00 18.12 -13.01
C HIS A 190 -4.06 19.04 -12.41
N ARG A 191 -3.85 19.51 -11.18
CA ARG A 191 -4.61 20.65 -10.64
C ARG A 191 -4.34 21.89 -11.51
N ALA A 192 -5.28 22.82 -11.63
CA ALA A 192 -5.06 24.04 -12.42
C ALA A 192 -4.31 25.13 -11.63
N ALA A 193 -4.49 25.17 -10.32
CA ALA A 193 -3.76 26.01 -9.38
C ALA A 193 -3.38 25.26 -8.10
N ALA A 194 -2.47 25.86 -7.32
CA ALA A 194 -1.99 25.30 -6.05
C ALA A 194 -2.96 25.59 -4.89
N ASP A 195 -4.21 25.14 -5.04
CA ASP A 195 -5.24 25.26 -4.01
C ASP A 195 -6.12 24.01 -3.91
N SER A 196 -6.83 23.90 -2.79
CA SER A 196 -7.63 22.72 -2.45
C SER A 196 -8.85 22.52 -3.34
N HIS A 197 -9.34 23.56 -4.02
CA HIS A 197 -10.49 23.43 -4.93
C HIS A 197 -10.09 22.68 -6.19
N ASP A 198 -8.95 23.06 -6.79
CA ASP A 198 -8.46 22.45 -8.02
C ASP A 198 -7.89 21.05 -7.80
N GLU A 199 -7.27 20.81 -6.64
CA GLU A 199 -6.89 19.45 -6.22
C GLU A 199 -8.13 18.55 -6.09
N ARG A 200 -9.23 19.06 -5.53
CA ARG A 200 -10.48 18.31 -5.44
C ARG A 200 -11.03 17.98 -6.83
N ILE A 201 -11.05 18.93 -7.77
CA ILE A 201 -11.49 18.69 -9.16
C ILE A 201 -10.66 17.58 -9.81
N LEU A 202 -9.33 17.60 -9.63
CA LEU A 202 -8.45 16.52 -10.09
C LEU A 202 -8.88 15.17 -9.50
N LEU A 203 -9.11 15.08 -8.19
CA LEU A 203 -9.52 13.83 -7.54
C LEU A 203 -10.89 13.38 -8.00
N GLU A 204 -11.79 14.31 -8.29
CA GLU A 204 -13.11 14.01 -8.82
C GLU A 204 -13.03 13.37 -10.21
N HIS A 205 -12.16 13.87 -11.09
CA HIS A 205 -11.88 13.27 -12.39
C HIS A 205 -11.24 11.90 -12.30
N VAL A 206 -10.22 11.74 -11.44
CA VAL A 206 -9.58 10.44 -11.18
C VAL A 206 -10.61 9.40 -10.72
N VAL A 207 -11.47 9.77 -9.77
CA VAL A 207 -12.52 8.88 -9.26
C VAL A 207 -13.53 8.52 -10.34
N GLU A 208 -13.89 9.47 -11.21
CA GLU A 208 -14.81 9.22 -12.32
C GLU A 208 -14.20 8.25 -13.36
N ASP A 209 -12.94 8.46 -13.75
CA ASP A 209 -12.23 7.55 -14.66
C ASP A 209 -12.10 6.14 -14.07
N LEU A 210 -11.80 6.04 -12.78
CA LEU A 210 -11.76 4.76 -12.08
C LEU A 210 -13.15 4.10 -12.01
N ARG A 211 -14.25 4.85 -11.95
CA ARG A 211 -15.60 4.25 -12.02
C ARG A 211 -15.95 3.73 -13.40
N GLN A 212 -15.39 4.33 -14.44
CA GLN A 212 -15.68 4.00 -15.83
C GLN A 212 -14.79 2.88 -16.38
N THR A 213 -13.68 2.55 -15.71
CA THR A 213 -12.82 1.46 -16.17
C THR A 213 -13.42 0.08 -15.90
N ASP A 214 -13.26 -0.82 -16.86
CA ASP A 214 -13.58 -2.25 -16.71
C ASP A 214 -12.45 -3.02 -15.98
N ALA A 215 -11.35 -2.34 -15.64
CA ALA A 215 -10.23 -2.95 -14.93
C ALA A 215 -10.64 -3.42 -13.53
N ARG A 216 -10.06 -4.54 -13.08
CA ARG A 216 -10.25 -5.04 -11.72
C ARG A 216 -9.03 -4.87 -10.85
N THR A 217 -7.91 -4.46 -11.44
CA THR A 217 -6.62 -4.40 -10.75
C THR A 217 -5.93 -3.08 -11.00
N ILE A 218 -5.49 -2.41 -9.94
CA ILE A 218 -4.65 -1.23 -10.02
C ILE A 218 -3.22 -1.62 -9.68
N LEU A 219 -2.29 -1.25 -10.56
CA LEU A 219 -0.85 -1.43 -10.40
C LEU A 219 -0.20 -0.13 -10.03
N THR A 220 0.68 -0.16 -9.03
CA THR A 220 1.45 1.01 -8.61
C THR A 220 2.89 0.63 -8.31
N TRP A 221 3.72 1.67 -8.20
CA TRP A 221 5.03 1.58 -7.58
C TRP A 221 5.15 2.71 -6.57
N SER A 222 5.25 2.39 -5.28
CA SER A 222 5.53 3.42 -4.27
C SER A 222 6.74 3.11 -3.42
N ASN A 223 7.63 4.08 -3.29
CA ASN A 223 8.82 3.99 -2.44
C ASN A 223 8.57 4.46 -1.01
N THR A 224 7.47 5.16 -0.75
CA THR A 224 7.24 5.87 0.53
C THR A 224 5.94 5.45 1.20
N SER A 225 4.82 5.59 0.49
CA SER A 225 3.47 5.46 1.05
C SER A 225 2.50 4.99 -0.02
N ASP A 226 1.56 4.13 0.31
CA ASP A 226 0.65 3.53 -0.65
C ASP A 226 -0.12 4.61 -1.43
N SER A 227 0.05 4.63 -2.76
CA SER A 227 -0.55 5.64 -3.63
C SER A 227 -2.08 5.67 -3.55
N ILE A 228 -2.72 4.53 -3.31
CA ILE A 228 -4.17 4.45 -3.17
C ILE A 228 -4.62 5.01 -1.82
N GLU A 229 -3.92 4.68 -0.74
CA GLU A 229 -4.22 5.24 0.58
C GLU A 229 -4.05 6.77 0.58
N LEU A 230 -3.02 7.28 -0.12
CA LEU A 230 -2.82 8.72 -0.29
C LEU A 230 -3.98 9.39 -1.03
N LEU A 231 -4.49 8.77 -2.11
CA LEU A 231 -5.65 9.25 -2.86
C LEU A 231 -6.92 9.21 -2.02
N ALA A 232 -7.20 8.08 -1.37
CA ALA A 232 -8.41 7.87 -0.59
C ALA A 232 -8.49 8.82 0.60
N SER A 233 -7.44 8.90 1.42
CA SER A 233 -7.38 9.79 2.59
C SER A 233 -7.48 11.27 2.20
N ARG A 234 -6.84 11.67 1.08
CA ARG A 234 -6.92 13.05 0.59
C ARG A 234 -8.29 13.36 -0.01
N HIS A 235 -8.89 12.43 -0.74
CA HIS A 235 -10.26 12.56 -1.26
C HIS A 235 -11.27 12.72 -0.14
N GLN A 236 -11.17 11.90 0.91
CA GLN A 236 -12.00 12.01 2.12
C GLN A 236 -11.84 13.37 2.80
N GLN A 237 -10.60 13.85 2.96
CA GLN A 237 -10.33 15.14 3.59
C GLN A 237 -10.94 16.32 2.81
N LEU A 238 -10.82 16.32 1.49
CA LEU A 238 -11.30 17.41 0.63
C LEU A 238 -12.83 17.34 0.39
N ALA A 239 -13.48 16.22 0.71
CA ALA A 239 -14.93 16.05 0.59
C ALA A 239 -15.74 16.91 1.58
N ASP A 240 -15.17 17.27 2.74
CA ASP A 240 -15.87 18.01 3.81
C ASP A 240 -16.00 19.53 3.55
N GLY A 241 -15.44 20.05 2.46
CA GLY A 241 -15.47 21.47 2.09
C GLY A 241 -16.49 21.81 0.99
N ASN A 242 -17.76 22.08 1.35
CA ASN A 242 -18.85 22.56 0.47
C ASN A 242 -19.21 21.65 -0.73
N ILE A 243 -20.24 20.82 -0.53
CA ILE A 243 -20.67 19.63 -1.29
C ILE A 243 -21.56 19.97 -2.51
N LEU A 244 -21.36 19.24 -3.63
CA LEU A 244 -22.40 18.97 -4.64
C LEU A 244 -22.33 17.49 -5.07
N TYR A 245 -23.00 16.63 -4.30
CA TYR A 245 -23.26 15.20 -4.58
C TYR A 245 -22.07 14.22 -4.48
N ARG A 246 -22.26 13.12 -3.72
CA ARG A 246 -21.71 11.79 -4.06
C ARG A 246 -22.38 10.71 -3.21
N GLU A 247 -22.79 9.64 -3.88
CA GLU A 247 -22.99 8.35 -3.22
C GLU A 247 -21.66 7.96 -2.56
N ASN A 248 -21.75 7.54 -1.30
CA ASN A 248 -20.65 7.17 -0.41
C ASN A 248 -20.00 5.83 -0.81
N ASP A 249 -19.96 5.56 -2.11
CA ASP A 249 -19.33 4.36 -2.64
C ASP A 249 -17.84 4.59 -2.68
N ASP A 250 -17.15 3.82 -1.85
CA ASP A 250 -15.71 3.73 -1.85
C ASP A 250 -15.26 3.14 -3.19
N VAL A 251 -14.88 4.01 -4.12
CA VAL A 251 -14.48 3.62 -5.47
C VAL A 251 -13.28 2.69 -5.43
N PHE A 252 -12.49 2.72 -4.36
CA PHE A 252 -11.31 1.88 -4.21
C PHE A 252 -11.64 0.47 -3.68
N ASP A 253 -12.76 0.25 -2.97
CA ASP A 253 -13.20 -1.07 -2.46
C ASP A 253 -13.51 -2.10 -3.58
N GLY A 254 -13.75 -1.61 -4.80
CA GLY A 254 -14.01 -2.42 -5.99
C GLY A 254 -12.76 -3.06 -6.60
N PHE A 255 -11.57 -2.54 -6.28
CA PHE A 255 -10.33 -2.91 -6.94
C PHE A 255 -9.48 -3.88 -6.14
N TYR A 256 -8.75 -4.71 -6.88
CA TYR A 256 -7.55 -5.35 -6.39
C TYR A 256 -6.36 -4.43 -6.58
N TYR A 257 -5.43 -4.47 -5.66
CA TYR A 257 -4.26 -3.60 -5.70
C TYR A 257 -2.97 -4.40 -5.75
N ALA A 258 -2.00 -3.93 -6.54
CA ALA A 258 -0.67 -4.51 -6.60
C ALA A 258 0.39 -3.40 -6.62
N ASP A 259 0.96 -3.13 -5.44
CA ASP A 259 2.20 -2.36 -5.33
C ASP A 259 3.42 -3.22 -5.70
N LEU A 260 3.97 -2.94 -6.88
CA LEU A 260 5.12 -3.65 -7.44
C LEU A 260 6.44 -3.24 -6.78
N SER A 261 6.47 -2.20 -5.94
CA SER A 261 7.66 -1.81 -5.18
C SER A 261 8.21 -2.96 -4.33
N ARG A 262 7.31 -3.82 -3.81
CA ARG A 262 7.67 -5.02 -3.02
C ARG A 262 8.49 -6.02 -3.83
N LEU A 263 8.19 -6.12 -5.12
CA LEU A 263 8.96 -6.93 -6.06
C LEU A 263 10.32 -6.27 -6.29
N GLY A 264 10.36 -4.95 -6.45
CA GLY A 264 11.58 -4.16 -6.45
C GLY A 264 12.49 -4.48 -5.28
N VAL A 265 11.99 -4.31 -4.06
CA VAL A 265 12.74 -4.57 -2.81
C VAL A 265 13.28 -5.99 -2.78
N ARG A 266 12.48 -6.99 -3.16
CA ARG A 266 12.92 -8.41 -3.21
C ARG A 266 14.09 -8.62 -4.17
N HIS A 267 14.17 -7.82 -5.22
CA HIS A 267 15.17 -7.90 -6.27
C HIS A 267 16.25 -6.79 -6.18
N ASN A 268 16.33 -6.08 -5.04
CA ASN A 268 17.26 -4.97 -4.81
C ASN A 268 17.10 -3.77 -5.76
N TYR A 269 15.87 -3.47 -6.16
CA TYR A 269 15.52 -2.26 -6.91
C TYR A 269 14.62 -1.36 -6.08
N THR A 270 14.96 -0.08 -6.03
CA THR A 270 14.14 0.99 -5.42
C THR A 270 13.41 1.82 -6.47
N ASP A 271 13.43 1.37 -7.73
CA ASP A 271 12.94 2.12 -8.87
C ASP A 271 12.39 1.19 -9.94
N SER A 272 11.18 1.48 -10.41
CA SER A 272 10.48 0.65 -11.39
C SER A 272 11.19 0.62 -12.74
N ILE A 273 11.75 1.74 -13.22
CA ILE A 273 12.47 1.81 -14.49
C ILE A 273 13.68 0.88 -14.45
N LYS A 274 14.53 1.00 -13.40
CA LYS A 274 15.71 0.14 -13.26
C LYS A 274 15.36 -1.34 -13.15
N MET A 275 14.30 -1.64 -12.40
CA MET A 275 13.83 -3.01 -12.27
C MET A 275 13.37 -3.54 -13.63
N ALA A 276 12.55 -2.79 -14.34
CA ALA A 276 11.97 -3.23 -15.60
C ALA A 276 13.06 -3.42 -16.67
N GLN A 277 14.04 -2.53 -16.75
CA GLN A 277 15.24 -2.68 -17.59
C GLN A 277 16.04 -3.95 -17.29
N SER A 278 16.08 -4.39 -16.02
CA SER A 278 16.79 -5.61 -15.62
C SER A 278 16.11 -6.92 -16.00
N LEU A 279 14.83 -6.87 -16.39
CA LEU A 279 14.02 -8.04 -16.71
C LEU A 279 14.09 -8.43 -18.20
N ASP A 280 15.09 -7.93 -18.94
CA ASP A 280 15.25 -8.10 -20.40
C ASP A 280 13.99 -7.68 -21.19
N GLY A 281 13.15 -6.80 -20.61
CA GLY A 281 12.02 -6.20 -21.31
C GLY A 281 12.55 -5.23 -22.39
N ASP A 282 11.85 -5.15 -23.53
CA ASP A 282 12.08 -4.13 -24.55
C ASP A 282 11.56 -2.78 -24.04
N ILE A 283 12.22 -2.26 -23.00
CA ILE A 283 11.85 -1.04 -22.31
C ILE A 283 12.95 -0.03 -22.60
N THR A 284 12.61 0.93 -23.43
CA THR A 284 13.46 2.10 -23.67
C THR A 284 13.19 3.23 -22.67
N ALA A 285 12.30 3.00 -21.68
CA ALA A 285 12.00 3.95 -20.64
C ALA A 285 13.28 4.45 -19.96
N GLU A 286 13.51 5.75 -20.08
CA GLU A 286 14.53 6.48 -19.35
C GLU A 286 13.85 7.42 -18.35
N TYR A 287 14.61 7.86 -17.35
CA TYR A 287 14.15 8.98 -16.54
C TYR A 287 13.91 10.19 -17.45
N PRO A 288 12.77 10.89 -17.30
CA PRO A 288 12.49 12.12 -18.04
C PRO A 288 13.68 13.06 -17.95
N ARG A 289 14.06 13.63 -19.08
CA ARG A 289 15.15 14.59 -19.15
C ARG A 289 14.61 15.98 -19.44
N PHE A 290 15.24 16.94 -18.81
CA PHE A 290 15.05 18.35 -19.08
C PHE A 290 15.78 18.69 -20.38
N ASP A 291 15.04 19.24 -21.33
CA ASP A 291 15.61 19.90 -22.49
C ASP A 291 15.67 21.41 -22.20
N PRO A 292 16.85 21.94 -21.84
CA PRO A 292 17.01 23.36 -21.51
C PRO A 292 16.69 24.28 -22.69
N ASP A 293 16.83 23.79 -23.91
CA ASP A 293 16.49 24.55 -25.11
C ASP A 293 14.97 24.57 -25.35
N ALA A 294 14.22 23.55 -24.89
CA ALA A 294 12.77 23.48 -25.05
C ALA A 294 11.99 24.25 -23.96
N ILE A 295 12.48 24.22 -22.71
CA ILE A 295 11.78 24.80 -21.54
C ILE A 295 12.39 26.17 -21.15
N GLU A 296 13.49 26.60 -21.80
CA GLU A 296 14.20 27.88 -21.58
C GLU A 296 14.60 28.15 -20.11
N ASN A 297 14.64 27.14 -19.26
CA ASN A 297 15.01 27.25 -17.84
C ASN A 297 16.18 26.31 -17.54
N ASP A 298 17.41 26.82 -17.38
CA ASP A 298 18.55 25.96 -17.09
C ASP A 298 18.37 25.27 -15.72
N PRO A 299 18.46 23.93 -15.63
CA PRO A 299 18.44 23.23 -14.36
C PRO A 299 19.42 23.77 -13.31
N ASN A 300 20.53 24.38 -13.73
CA ASN A 300 21.46 25.05 -12.82
C ASN A 300 20.82 26.21 -12.05
N GLU A 301 19.87 26.93 -12.63
CA GLU A 301 19.30 28.16 -12.04
C GLU A 301 18.48 27.85 -10.79
N TRP A 302 17.57 26.87 -10.87
CA TRP A 302 16.68 26.52 -9.77
C TRP A 302 17.24 25.42 -8.86
N ARG A 303 18.26 24.66 -9.29
CA ARG A 303 19.02 23.75 -8.40
C ARG A 303 20.18 24.42 -7.66
N ALA A 304 20.55 25.65 -8.00
CA ALA A 304 21.66 26.36 -7.33
C ALA A 304 21.41 26.55 -5.83
N GLU A 305 20.14 26.70 -5.45
CA GLU A 305 19.68 26.94 -4.08
C GLU A 305 19.46 25.66 -3.27
N TRP A 306 19.70 24.49 -3.86
CA TRP A 306 19.45 23.21 -3.20
C TRP A 306 20.56 22.84 -2.23
N ASP A 307 20.16 22.29 -1.09
CA ASP A 307 21.08 21.58 -0.21
C ASP A 307 21.38 20.19 -0.78
N LEU A 308 22.55 20.05 -1.39
CA LEU A 308 23.01 18.79 -1.99
C LEU A 308 23.30 17.70 -0.92
N ALA A 309 23.27 18.03 0.37
CA ALA A 309 23.37 17.06 1.44
C ALA A 309 22.08 16.21 1.60
N GLU A 310 20.92 16.78 1.27
CA GLU A 310 19.60 16.12 1.39
C GLU A 310 19.26 15.32 0.13
N THR A 311 19.62 15.83 -1.06
CA THR A 311 19.42 15.14 -2.35
C THR A 311 20.76 15.05 -3.11
N PRO A 312 21.52 13.95 -2.97
CA PRO A 312 22.79 13.80 -3.68
C PRO A 312 22.56 13.67 -5.19
N LEU A 313 22.85 14.74 -5.93
CA LEU A 313 22.88 14.76 -7.39
C LEU A 313 24.24 14.30 -7.92
N THR A 314 24.25 13.71 -9.12
CA THR A 314 25.49 13.30 -9.79
C THR A 314 26.39 14.51 -10.06
N ASP A 315 25.79 15.61 -10.51
CA ASP A 315 26.34 16.95 -10.64
C ASP A 315 25.20 17.97 -10.81
N ARG A 316 25.49 19.27 -10.79
CA ARG A 316 24.48 20.33 -10.97
C ARG A 316 23.92 20.41 -12.40
N THR A 317 24.61 19.82 -13.36
CA THR A 317 24.27 19.78 -14.79
C THR A 317 23.44 18.55 -15.20
N ASP A 318 23.03 17.73 -14.24
CA ASP A 318 22.28 16.49 -14.48
C ASP A 318 20.90 16.80 -15.09
N THR A 319 20.68 16.45 -16.35
CA THR A 319 19.40 16.79 -17.01
C THR A 319 18.24 15.89 -16.58
N ARG A 320 18.45 14.86 -15.74
CA ARG A 320 17.35 14.00 -15.30
C ARG A 320 16.43 14.73 -14.33
N LEU A 321 15.13 14.54 -14.52
CA LEU A 321 14.11 15.16 -13.70
C LEU A 321 13.93 14.38 -12.39
N THR A 322 14.01 15.07 -11.26
CA THR A 322 13.79 14.57 -9.90
C THR A 322 12.45 15.03 -9.36
N LYS A 323 12.01 14.44 -8.24
CA LYS A 323 10.77 14.87 -7.54
C LYS A 323 10.85 16.32 -7.07
N GLN A 324 12.03 16.77 -6.67
CA GLN A 324 12.24 18.15 -6.22
C GLN A 324 12.24 19.12 -7.41
N ASP A 325 12.81 18.72 -8.56
CA ASP A 325 12.74 19.50 -9.80
C ASP A 325 11.28 19.70 -10.23
N TYR A 326 10.51 18.62 -10.21
CA TYR A 326 9.09 18.62 -10.55
C TYR A 326 8.32 19.62 -9.70
N ARG A 327 8.58 19.71 -8.38
CA ARG A 327 7.93 20.69 -7.50
C ARG A 327 8.21 22.12 -7.96
N THR A 328 9.47 22.47 -8.23
CA THR A 328 9.84 23.82 -8.66
C THR A 328 9.23 24.18 -10.02
N LEU A 329 9.24 23.24 -10.96
CA LEU A 329 8.65 23.43 -12.28
C LEU A 329 7.13 23.54 -12.25
N LEU A 330 6.48 22.79 -11.36
CA LEU A 330 5.05 22.87 -11.13
C LEU A 330 4.63 24.25 -10.59
N GLU A 331 5.41 24.83 -9.68
CA GLU A 331 5.17 26.19 -9.17
C GLU A 331 5.27 27.24 -10.31
N SER A 332 6.27 27.12 -11.18
CA SER A 332 6.39 27.95 -12.38
C SER A 332 5.19 27.80 -13.32
N HIS A 333 4.74 26.56 -13.55
CA HIS A 333 3.60 26.25 -14.40
C HIS A 333 2.32 26.92 -13.90
N PHE A 334 2.00 26.80 -12.61
CA PHE A 334 0.79 27.40 -12.02
C PHE A 334 0.88 28.91 -11.78
N ALA A 335 2.08 29.45 -11.56
CA ALA A 335 2.28 30.89 -11.46
C ALA A 335 2.17 31.61 -12.81
N GLY A 336 2.15 30.89 -13.93
CA GLY A 336 2.18 31.47 -15.27
C GLY A 336 3.49 32.17 -15.60
N ASN A 337 4.56 31.85 -14.88
CA ASN A 337 5.89 32.44 -15.06
C ASN A 337 6.70 31.74 -16.16
N SER A 338 6.20 30.61 -16.68
CA SER A 338 6.84 29.87 -17.77
C SER A 338 6.72 30.60 -19.11
N THR A 339 7.85 30.76 -19.81
CA THR A 339 7.89 31.33 -21.17
C THR A 339 7.42 30.34 -22.24
N THR A 340 7.43 29.04 -21.94
CA THR A 340 6.99 27.96 -22.84
C THR A 340 6.02 26.99 -22.13
N PRO A 341 4.76 27.42 -21.86
CA PRO A 341 3.79 26.62 -21.09
C PRO A 341 3.53 25.21 -21.66
N ASP A 342 3.49 25.07 -22.99
CA ASP A 342 3.23 23.78 -23.64
C ASP A 342 4.41 22.81 -23.45
N ALA A 343 5.66 23.27 -23.63
CA ALA A 343 6.84 22.45 -23.43
C ALA A 343 6.99 22.03 -21.96
N LEU A 344 6.70 22.95 -21.03
CA LEU A 344 6.67 22.65 -19.61
C LEU A 344 5.58 21.63 -19.26
N ALA A 345 4.37 21.77 -19.82
CA ALA A 345 3.29 20.82 -19.61
C ALA A 345 3.65 19.42 -20.12
N THR A 346 4.25 19.30 -21.32
CA THR A 346 4.76 18.02 -21.84
C THR A 346 5.82 17.41 -20.92
N CYS A 347 6.76 18.21 -20.42
CA CYS A 347 7.80 17.73 -19.49
C CYS A 347 7.20 17.21 -18.18
N LEU A 348 6.26 17.94 -17.57
CA LEU A 348 5.56 17.53 -16.36
C LEU A 348 4.72 16.27 -16.61
N GLN A 349 4.07 16.16 -17.76
CA GLN A 349 3.33 14.97 -18.16
C GLN A 349 4.25 13.75 -18.27
N SER A 350 5.37 13.88 -18.98
CA SER A 350 6.38 12.82 -19.10
C SER A 350 6.92 12.39 -17.74
N PHE A 351 7.06 13.31 -16.78
CA PHE A 351 7.48 12.95 -15.43
C PHE A 351 6.50 12.05 -14.71
N VAL A 352 5.22 12.43 -14.71
CA VAL A 352 4.19 11.69 -13.98
C VAL A 352 3.94 10.33 -14.62
N SER A 353 3.99 10.23 -15.96
CA SER A 353 3.72 8.99 -16.68
C SER A 353 4.93 8.04 -16.79
N ALA A 354 6.15 8.49 -16.51
CA ALA A 354 7.39 7.71 -16.73
C ALA A 354 7.43 6.33 -16.06
N GLN A 355 6.65 6.12 -15.00
CA GLN A 355 6.62 4.85 -14.28
C GLN A 355 5.62 3.84 -14.87
N LEU A 356 4.71 4.25 -15.76
CA LEU A 356 3.60 3.42 -16.22
C LEU A 356 4.03 2.34 -17.20
N GLU A 357 4.87 2.66 -18.20
CA GLU A 357 5.47 1.64 -19.08
C GLU A 357 6.31 0.61 -18.29
N PRO A 358 7.23 1.01 -17.39
CA PRO A 358 7.91 0.08 -16.49
C PRO A 358 6.96 -0.79 -15.67
N LEU A 359 5.89 -0.21 -15.11
CA LEU A 359 4.88 -0.93 -14.34
C LEU A 359 4.19 -1.99 -15.19
N HIS A 360 3.79 -1.64 -16.41
CA HIS A 360 3.18 -2.55 -17.35
C HIS A 360 4.11 -3.73 -17.65
N SER A 361 5.38 -3.45 -17.96
CA SER A 361 6.35 -4.48 -18.30
C SER A 361 6.66 -5.42 -17.13
N ILE A 362 6.86 -4.88 -15.92
CA ILE A 362 7.07 -5.71 -14.72
C ILE A 362 5.85 -6.61 -14.48
N SER A 363 4.64 -6.08 -14.67
CA SER A 363 3.39 -6.82 -14.41
C SER A 363 3.12 -7.96 -15.38
N THR A 364 3.63 -7.86 -16.61
CA THR A 364 3.51 -8.89 -17.66
C THR A 364 4.65 -9.89 -17.60
N HIS A 365 5.75 -9.58 -16.91
CA HIS A 365 6.88 -10.47 -16.77
C HIS A 365 6.60 -11.66 -15.84
N ASN A 366 7.26 -12.80 -16.10
CA ASN A 366 7.10 -14.05 -15.33
C ASN A 366 7.40 -13.90 -13.83
N VAL A 367 8.22 -12.92 -13.46
CA VAL A 367 8.57 -12.65 -12.05
C VAL A 367 7.34 -12.18 -11.25
N ALA A 368 6.38 -11.52 -11.90
CA ALA A 368 5.13 -11.07 -11.31
C ALA A 368 4.04 -12.15 -11.24
N ALA A 369 4.23 -13.28 -11.92
CA ALA A 369 3.26 -14.39 -11.92
C ALA A 369 2.98 -14.95 -10.52
N HIS A 370 3.87 -14.73 -9.55
CA HIS A 370 3.71 -15.23 -8.19
C HIS A 370 3.19 -14.17 -7.21
N LEU A 371 2.84 -12.97 -7.70
CA LEU A 371 2.28 -11.90 -6.88
C LEU A 371 0.76 -12.03 -6.81
N GLY A 372 0.26 -11.93 -5.58
CA GLY A 372 -1.15 -11.81 -5.28
C GLY A 372 -1.55 -10.37 -5.05
N CYS A 373 -2.70 -9.98 -5.58
CA CYS A 373 -3.28 -8.67 -5.30
C CYS A 373 -4.20 -8.79 -4.07
N PRO A 374 -3.93 -8.07 -2.96
CA PRO A 374 -4.96 -7.85 -1.95
C PRO A 374 -6.16 -7.12 -2.55
N ARG A 375 -7.35 -7.41 -2.02
CA ARG A 375 -8.50 -6.54 -2.19
C ARG A 375 -8.38 -5.40 -1.19
N LEU A 376 -8.68 -4.19 -1.61
CA LEU A 376 -8.78 -3.06 -0.69
C LEU A 376 -10.01 -3.24 0.18
N ILE A 377 -9.82 -3.04 1.48
CA ILE A 377 -10.90 -2.78 2.43
C ILE A 377 -10.52 -1.44 3.01
N THR A 378 -11.14 -0.40 2.48
CA THR A 378 -10.93 0.96 2.97
C THR A 378 -11.64 1.10 4.32
N ALA A 379 -10.96 1.70 5.30
CA ALA A 379 -11.37 1.73 6.70
C ALA A 379 -12.22 2.95 7.05
#